data_AF-A0A399RGB0-F1
#
_entry.id   AF-A0A399RGB0-F1
#
_cell.length_a   1.000
_cell.length_b   1.000
_cell.length_c   1.000
_cell.angle_alpha   90.00
_cell.angle_beta   90.00
_cell.angle_gamma   90.00
#
_symmetry.space_group_name_H-M   'P 1'
#
loop_
_entity.id
_entity.type
_entity.pdbx_description
1 polymer ?
#
loop_
_entity_poly.entity_id
_entity_poly.type
_entity_poly.pdbx_seq_one_letter_code
_entity_poly.pdbx_strand_id
1 'polypeptide(L)'
;MQQPTTRLSMASIVAAAGLAACDGAVVGEAGTQLSAPSACVELAEGSYQFADGLFIPASGIPEEDSASDGRPASPLQWAGRVQDDLRQDGYEWISLRTRNGIALVGGTVSDEDEKLAALEAAISAIEGDVIAEDATRVIVDNIALEGEPAPVGAPVASLPANPSAAACTAAFGGVLQGRTLEFSASNRAISDETMPVAAAIAGTALLCDQYQIEIGAHTDARGAESFNQRLSQTRANTIRDYLIDVGTASASLSAIGYGEGQPIDTSETTEAYARNRRIEFSVSDAEPAARNDDD
;
A
#
# COMPACT_ATOMS: atom_id res chain seq x y z
N MET A 1 71.71 40.26 -54.82
CA MET A 1 72.71 40.47 -53.75
C MET A 1 72.07 40.14 -52.41
N GLN A 2 72.89 39.77 -51.43
CA GLN A 2 72.61 39.06 -50.18
C GLN A 2 71.35 39.42 -49.36
N GLN A 3 70.92 38.42 -48.57
CA GLN A 3 70.10 38.56 -47.36
C GLN A 3 70.67 39.59 -46.35
N PRO A 4 69.87 40.00 -45.34
CA PRO A 4 70.02 39.34 -44.05
C PRO A 4 68.70 39.04 -43.30
N THR A 5 68.81 38.03 -42.45
CA THR A 5 67.86 37.52 -41.46
C THR A 5 67.61 38.47 -40.28
N THR A 6 66.39 38.53 -39.76
CA THR A 6 66.14 38.78 -38.32
C THR A 6 64.82 38.13 -37.88
N ARG A 7 64.87 37.36 -36.78
CA ARG A 7 63.73 36.71 -36.11
C ARG A 7 62.97 37.74 -35.25
N LEU A 8 61.65 37.59 -35.06
CA LEU A 8 60.97 37.79 -33.77
C LEU A 8 59.55 37.18 -33.76
N SER A 9 59.09 36.81 -32.57
CA SER A 9 57.97 35.90 -32.22
C SER A 9 56.53 36.34 -32.52
N MET A 10 55.65 35.30 -32.47
CA MET A 10 54.19 35.25 -32.40
C MET A 10 53.50 36.28 -31.48
N ALA A 11 52.28 36.67 -31.88
CA ALA A 11 51.13 36.79 -30.97
C ALA A 11 49.80 36.69 -31.77
N SER A 12 49.09 35.57 -31.60
CA SER A 12 47.70 35.41 -32.04
C SER A 12 46.78 36.15 -31.08
N ILE A 13 45.87 36.96 -31.62
CA ILE A 13 44.77 37.58 -30.88
C ILE A 13 43.69 36.49 -30.69
N VAL A 14 43.62 35.93 -29.48
CA VAL A 14 42.50 35.11 -29.03
C VAL A 14 41.52 36.04 -28.32
N ALA A 15 40.29 36.10 -28.82
CA ALA A 15 39.17 36.68 -28.10
C ALA A 15 38.88 35.79 -26.89
N ALA A 16 39.27 36.24 -25.70
CA ALA A 16 38.96 35.57 -24.45
C ALA A 16 37.51 35.87 -24.06
N ALA A 17 36.62 34.90 -24.22
CA ALA A 17 35.42 34.83 -23.39
C ALA A 17 35.89 34.49 -21.97
N GLY A 18 35.68 35.40 -21.03
CA GLY A 18 36.14 35.25 -19.65
C GLY A 18 35.46 34.08 -18.95
N LEU A 19 36.25 33.11 -18.52
CA LEU A 19 35.88 32.17 -17.46
C LEU A 19 35.91 32.92 -16.12
N ALA A 20 34.76 32.98 -15.45
CA ALA A 20 34.71 33.45 -14.06
C ALA A 20 35.25 32.34 -13.15
N ALA A 21 36.43 32.58 -12.56
CA ALA A 21 36.94 31.78 -11.46
C ALA A 21 36.13 32.14 -10.20
N CYS A 22 35.51 31.13 -9.59
CA CYS A 22 34.85 31.29 -8.29
C CYS A 22 35.90 31.25 -7.18
N ASP A 23 36.66 32.34 -7.02
CA ASP A 23 37.20 32.71 -5.72
C ASP A 23 37.43 34.23 -5.70
N GLY A 24 36.81 34.90 -4.74
CA GLY A 24 36.93 36.35 -4.54
C GLY A 24 35.72 37.17 -5.00
N ALA A 25 35.24 38.00 -4.09
CA ALA A 25 34.15 38.95 -4.30
C ALA A 25 34.34 39.81 -5.55
N VAL A 26 33.31 39.90 -6.41
CA VAL A 26 33.29 40.87 -7.51
C VAL A 26 32.10 41.81 -7.33
N VAL A 27 32.43 43.07 -7.10
CA VAL A 27 31.53 44.21 -7.23
C VAL A 27 31.19 44.35 -8.71
N GLY A 28 29.91 44.26 -9.08
CA GLY A 28 29.47 44.58 -10.43
C GLY A 28 29.39 46.11 -10.63
N GLU A 29 30.08 46.64 -11.63
CA GLU A 29 29.64 47.89 -12.24
C GLU A 29 28.31 47.62 -12.95
N ALA A 30 27.31 48.46 -12.68
CA ALA A 30 25.91 48.38 -13.15
C ALA A 30 24.95 47.45 -12.39
N GLY A 31 25.13 47.29 -11.08
CA GLY A 31 24.02 47.35 -10.11
C GLY A 31 22.79 46.44 -10.31
N THR A 32 22.92 45.27 -10.92
CA THR A 32 21.82 44.30 -11.03
C THR A 32 22.14 43.06 -10.20
N GLN A 33 21.42 42.85 -9.11
CA GLN A 33 21.46 41.64 -8.31
C GLN A 33 20.78 40.50 -9.08
N LEU A 34 21.55 39.48 -9.46
CA LEU A 34 21.02 38.19 -9.88
C LEU A 34 20.58 37.41 -8.64
N SER A 35 19.28 37.12 -8.54
CA SER A 35 18.68 36.34 -7.47
C SER A 35 18.70 34.84 -7.80
N ALA A 36 19.70 34.12 -7.29
CA ALA A 36 19.62 32.73 -6.80
C ALA A 36 21.02 32.27 -6.35
N PRO A 37 21.15 31.44 -5.31
CA PRO A 37 22.44 30.80 -5.02
C PRO A 37 22.72 29.80 -6.15
N SER A 38 23.60 30.18 -7.07
CA SER A 38 24.22 29.23 -7.99
C SER A 38 25.05 28.26 -7.16
N ALA A 39 24.50 27.09 -6.86
CA ALA A 39 25.26 26.00 -6.26
C ALA A 39 26.36 25.62 -7.25
N CYS A 40 27.59 25.99 -6.94
CA CYS A 40 28.75 25.54 -7.71
C CYS A 40 28.84 24.02 -7.54
N VAL A 41 28.78 23.30 -8.66
CA VAL A 41 28.99 21.85 -8.71
C VAL A 41 30.40 21.63 -9.24
N GLU A 42 31.24 20.92 -8.49
CA GLU A 42 32.54 20.48 -9.00
C GLU A 42 32.31 19.48 -10.15
N LEU A 43 32.79 19.83 -11.34
CA LEU A 43 32.82 18.90 -12.46
C LEU A 43 34.02 17.97 -12.29
N ALA A 44 33.81 16.67 -12.53
CA ALA A 44 34.90 15.70 -12.53
C ALA A 44 35.98 16.07 -13.58
N GLU A 45 37.23 15.72 -13.33
CA GLU A 45 38.31 15.92 -14.31
C GLU A 45 37.99 15.15 -15.60
N GLY A 46 37.94 15.84 -16.74
CA GLY A 46 37.58 15.25 -18.03
C GLY A 46 37.57 16.26 -19.16
N SER A 47 37.50 15.77 -20.39
CA SER A 47 37.27 16.59 -21.58
C SER A 47 35.75 16.85 -21.71
N TYR A 48 35.36 18.09 -22.02
CA TYR A 48 33.96 18.50 -22.18
C TYR A 48 33.76 19.23 -23.50
N GLN A 49 32.58 19.12 -24.09
CA GLN A 49 32.10 19.87 -25.24
C GLN A 49 30.95 20.78 -24.81
N PHE A 50 30.87 21.99 -25.38
CA PHE A 50 29.78 22.93 -25.10
C PHE A 50 28.81 22.94 -26.28
N ALA A 51 27.57 22.51 -26.04
CA ALA A 51 26.51 22.47 -27.04
C ALA A 51 25.18 22.88 -26.40
N ASP A 52 24.40 23.71 -27.10
CA ASP A 52 23.06 24.18 -26.67
C ASP A 52 22.99 24.75 -25.24
N GLY A 53 24.07 25.39 -24.78
CA GLY A 53 24.14 25.98 -23.44
C GLY A 53 24.52 25.01 -22.32
N LEU A 54 24.86 23.75 -22.64
CA LEU A 54 25.22 22.71 -21.68
C LEU A 54 26.65 22.17 -21.91
N PHE A 55 27.35 21.86 -20.83
CA PHE A 55 28.63 21.14 -20.88
C PHE A 55 28.37 19.62 -20.90
N ILE A 56 28.89 18.93 -21.91
CA ILE A 56 28.72 17.49 -22.13
C ILE A 56 30.12 16.84 -22.06
N PRO A 57 30.36 15.79 -21.25
CA PRO A 57 31.64 15.09 -21.26
C PRO A 57 31.93 14.52 -22.67
N ALA A 58 33.15 14.70 -23.17
CA ALA A 58 33.57 14.30 -24.52
C ALA A 58 33.65 12.79 -24.70
N SER A 59 33.57 12.02 -23.60
CA SER A 59 33.33 10.57 -23.59
C SER A 59 31.93 10.19 -24.08
N GLY A 60 31.07 11.18 -24.39
CA GLY A 60 29.64 10.99 -24.52
C GLY A 60 28.99 10.90 -23.14
N ILE A 61 27.68 11.13 -23.08
CA ILE A 61 26.88 10.60 -21.97
C ILE A 61 27.10 9.08 -22.03
N PRO A 62 27.41 8.38 -20.92
CA PRO A 62 27.35 6.92 -20.92
C PRO A 62 26.02 6.55 -21.55
N GLU A 63 26.02 5.79 -22.65
CA GLU A 63 24.78 5.18 -23.11
C GLU A 63 24.22 4.48 -21.89
N GLU A 64 23.10 4.98 -21.35
CA GLU A 64 22.33 4.23 -20.39
C GLU A 64 22.13 2.88 -21.05
N ASP A 65 22.71 1.84 -20.44
CA ASP A 65 22.41 0.46 -20.77
C ASP A 65 20.90 0.41 -20.99
N SER A 66 20.50 -0.04 -22.17
CA SER A 66 19.11 -0.17 -22.60
C SER A 66 18.42 -1.26 -21.78
N ALA A 67 18.34 -1.07 -20.47
CA ALA A 67 17.58 -1.85 -19.52
C ALA A 67 16.24 -1.13 -19.37
N SER A 68 15.22 -1.71 -20.01
CA SER A 68 13.80 -1.41 -19.79
C SER A 68 13.39 0.03 -20.12
N ASP A 69 12.77 0.20 -21.30
CA ASP A 69 11.89 1.33 -21.68
C ASP A 69 11.25 1.96 -20.43
N GLY A 70 11.64 3.18 -20.07
CA GLY A 70 11.27 3.92 -18.85
C GLY A 70 9.78 4.26 -18.72
N ARG A 71 8.90 3.43 -19.25
CA ARG A 71 7.51 3.34 -18.80
C ARG A 71 7.53 2.87 -17.34
N PRO A 72 6.85 3.57 -16.42
CA PRO A 72 6.63 3.02 -15.10
C PRO A 72 5.98 1.65 -15.29
N ALA A 73 6.58 0.62 -14.68
CA ALA A 73 6.00 -0.70 -14.74
C ALA A 73 4.55 -0.58 -14.26
N SER A 74 3.59 -0.98 -15.10
CA SER A 74 2.18 -0.81 -14.72
C SER A 74 1.94 -1.53 -13.38
N PRO A 75 0.98 -1.09 -12.53
CA PRO A 75 0.64 -1.79 -11.29
C PRO A 75 0.27 -3.28 -11.46
N LEU A 76 0.16 -3.79 -12.69
CA LEU A 76 -0.07 -5.20 -12.99
C LEU A 76 1.22 -5.98 -13.27
N GLN A 77 2.35 -5.32 -13.51
CA GLN A 77 3.64 -5.97 -13.80
C GLN A 77 4.39 -6.41 -12.55
N TRP A 78 4.21 -5.72 -11.41
CA TRP A 78 4.90 -6.10 -10.17
C TRP A 78 4.45 -7.48 -9.67
N ALA A 79 3.15 -7.79 -9.76
CA ALA A 79 2.62 -9.08 -9.31
C ALA A 79 3.24 -10.25 -10.09
N GLY A 80 3.49 -10.06 -11.39
CA GLY A 80 4.20 -11.03 -12.22
C GLY A 80 5.64 -11.24 -11.76
N ARG A 81 6.38 -10.16 -11.48
CA ARG A 81 7.76 -10.24 -10.98
C ARG A 81 7.85 -10.91 -9.61
N VAL A 82 7.06 -10.45 -8.63
CA VAL A 82 6.99 -11.06 -7.30
C VAL A 82 6.64 -12.54 -7.40
N GLN A 83 5.72 -12.90 -8.29
CA GLN A 83 5.43 -14.31 -8.52
C GLN A 83 6.61 -15.04 -9.16
N ASP A 84 7.33 -14.46 -10.13
CA ASP A 84 8.53 -15.06 -10.72
C ASP A 84 9.64 -15.31 -9.67
N ASP A 85 9.82 -14.39 -8.72
CA ASP A 85 10.80 -14.50 -7.64
C ASP A 85 10.41 -15.60 -6.66
N LEU A 86 9.15 -15.63 -6.21
CA LEU A 86 8.63 -16.70 -5.35
C LEU A 86 8.82 -18.10 -5.97
N ARG A 87 8.61 -18.22 -7.29
CA ARG A 87 8.85 -19.50 -7.98
C ARG A 87 10.33 -19.90 -7.97
N GLN A 88 11.25 -18.95 -8.14
CA GLN A 88 12.70 -19.21 -8.08
C GLN A 88 13.15 -19.64 -6.68
N ASP A 89 12.47 -19.14 -5.64
CA ASP A 89 12.72 -19.51 -4.24
C ASP A 89 12.08 -20.85 -3.84
N GLY A 90 11.44 -21.56 -4.77
CA GLY A 90 10.85 -22.88 -4.56
C GLY A 90 9.35 -22.88 -4.28
N TYR A 91 8.70 -21.72 -4.28
CA TYR A 91 7.26 -21.58 -4.06
C TYR A 91 6.47 -21.58 -5.37
N GLU A 92 6.75 -22.56 -6.25
CA GLU A 92 6.12 -22.68 -7.57
C GLU A 92 4.58 -22.76 -7.54
N TRP A 93 4.04 -23.26 -6.42
CA TRP A 93 2.62 -23.47 -6.17
C TRP A 93 1.90 -22.20 -5.68
N ILE A 94 2.62 -21.14 -5.28
CA ILE A 94 2.00 -19.88 -4.87
C ILE A 94 1.46 -19.13 -6.09
N SER A 95 0.24 -18.63 -5.93
CA SER A 95 -0.42 -17.73 -6.86
C SER A 95 -0.62 -16.37 -6.21
N LEU A 96 -0.27 -15.32 -6.93
CA LEU A 96 -0.50 -13.94 -6.51
C LEU A 96 -1.54 -13.31 -7.44
N ARG A 97 -2.65 -12.84 -6.89
CA ARG A 97 -3.68 -12.10 -7.63
C ARG A 97 -3.88 -10.73 -7.03
N THR A 98 -4.01 -9.71 -7.87
CA THR A 98 -4.20 -8.33 -7.40
C THR A 98 -5.54 -7.75 -7.83
N ARG A 99 -6.19 -7.00 -6.94
CA ARG A 99 -7.46 -6.32 -7.23
C ARG A 99 -7.72 -5.17 -6.26
N ASN A 100 -7.96 -3.95 -6.75
CA ASN A 100 -8.28 -2.76 -5.93
C ASN A 100 -7.34 -2.54 -4.73
N GLY A 101 -6.02 -2.71 -4.94
CA GLY A 101 -5.02 -2.59 -3.87
C GLY A 101 -4.95 -3.78 -2.91
N ILE A 102 -5.60 -4.89 -3.24
CA ILE A 102 -5.53 -6.14 -2.48
C ILE A 102 -4.56 -7.08 -3.18
N ALA A 103 -3.62 -7.66 -2.42
CA ALA A 103 -2.79 -8.78 -2.85
C ALA A 103 -3.35 -10.08 -2.23
N LEU A 104 -3.95 -10.93 -3.05
CA LEU A 104 -4.44 -12.25 -2.66
C LEU A 104 -3.34 -13.27 -2.89
N VAL A 105 -2.77 -13.79 -1.80
CA VAL A 105 -1.77 -14.86 -1.81
C VAL A 105 -2.52 -16.19 -1.69
N GLY A 106 -2.57 -16.96 -2.76
CA GLY A 106 -3.28 -18.24 -2.81
C GLY A 106 -2.36 -19.40 -3.13
N GLY A 107 -2.81 -20.60 -2.81
CA GLY A 107 -2.06 -21.83 -3.07
C GLY A 107 -2.69 -23.00 -2.34
N THR A 108 -2.09 -24.18 -2.48
CA THR A 108 -2.47 -25.36 -1.71
C THR A 108 -1.22 -26.08 -1.29
N VAL A 109 -1.15 -26.41 0.00
CA VAL A 109 0.01 -27.02 0.64
C VAL A 109 -0.49 -28.03 1.67
N SER A 110 0.28 -29.08 1.94
CA SER A 110 -0.10 -30.15 2.88
C SER A 110 0.46 -29.96 4.29
N ASP A 111 1.41 -29.04 4.46
CA ASP A 111 2.17 -28.82 5.69
C ASP A 111 1.98 -27.38 6.20
N GLU A 112 1.74 -27.24 7.51
CA GLU A 112 1.44 -25.95 8.14
C GLU A 112 2.69 -25.06 8.27
N ASP A 113 3.86 -25.65 8.54
CA ASP A 113 5.11 -24.90 8.63
C ASP A 113 5.50 -24.38 7.23
N GLU A 114 5.31 -25.20 6.18
CA GLU A 114 5.49 -24.78 4.80
C GLU A 114 4.50 -23.67 4.42
N LYS A 115 3.24 -23.76 4.85
CA LYS A 115 2.25 -22.69 4.67
C LYS A 115 2.74 -21.38 5.28
N LEU A 116 3.21 -21.40 6.53
CA LEU A 116 3.66 -20.20 7.24
C LEU A 116 4.88 -19.58 6.56
N ALA A 117 5.87 -20.40 6.21
CA ALA A 117 7.08 -19.94 5.50
C ALA A 117 6.74 -19.35 4.13
N ALA A 118 5.84 -19.99 3.37
CA ALA A 118 5.36 -19.50 2.09
C ALA A 118 4.64 -18.15 2.19
N LEU A 119 3.79 -17.98 3.21
CA LEU A 119 3.09 -16.72 3.45
C LEU A 119 4.07 -15.60 3.84
N GLU A 120 5.03 -15.88 4.72
CA GLU A 120 6.05 -14.92 5.13
C GLU A 120 6.95 -14.51 3.96
N ALA A 121 7.36 -15.46 3.12
CA ALA A 121 8.10 -15.18 1.90
C ALA A 121 7.30 -14.31 0.94
N ALA A 122 6.01 -14.59 0.74
CA ALA A 122 5.14 -13.79 -0.10
C ALA A 122 4.95 -12.36 0.44
N ILE A 123 4.73 -12.19 1.75
CA ILE A 123 4.63 -10.87 2.38
C ILE A 123 5.93 -10.10 2.20
N SER A 124 7.08 -10.72 2.51
CA SER A 124 8.38 -10.09 2.38
C SER A 124 8.70 -9.68 0.95
N ALA A 125 8.32 -10.49 -0.04
CA ALA A 125 8.53 -10.18 -1.45
C ALA A 125 7.62 -9.03 -1.93
N ILE A 126 6.39 -8.93 -1.41
CA ILE A 126 5.48 -7.82 -1.71
C ILE A 126 5.97 -6.53 -1.06
N GLU A 127 6.33 -6.56 0.21
CA GLU A 127 6.82 -5.37 0.95
C GLU A 127 8.21 -4.92 0.48
N GLY A 128 9.02 -5.84 -0.07
CA GLY A 128 10.34 -5.53 -0.62
C GLY A 128 10.33 -4.94 -2.03
N ASP A 129 9.24 -5.06 -2.79
CA ASP A 129 9.10 -4.43 -4.12
C ASP A 129 8.47 -3.04 -3.98
N VAL A 130 9.22 -2.00 -4.32
CA VAL A 130 8.81 -0.59 -4.17
C VAL A 130 7.47 -0.27 -4.83
N ILE A 131 7.16 -0.91 -5.98
CA ILE A 131 5.91 -0.67 -6.70
C ILE A 131 4.77 -1.42 -6.02
N ALA A 132 5.04 -2.65 -5.56
CA ALA A 132 4.08 -3.47 -4.85
C ALA A 132 3.69 -2.87 -3.50
N GLU A 133 4.66 -2.34 -2.75
CA GLU A 133 4.48 -1.65 -1.47
C GLU A 133 3.53 -0.45 -1.64
N ASP A 134 3.78 0.42 -2.61
CA ASP A 134 2.92 1.58 -2.89
C ASP A 134 1.53 1.20 -3.41
N ALA A 135 1.42 0.08 -4.14
CA ALA A 135 0.18 -0.36 -4.77
C ALA A 135 -0.73 -1.19 -3.85
N THR A 136 -0.17 -1.82 -2.80
CA THR A 136 -0.85 -2.79 -1.96
C THR A 136 -1.29 -2.15 -0.64
N ARG A 137 -2.60 -2.14 -0.42
CA ARG A 137 -3.22 -1.69 0.83
C ARG A 137 -3.36 -2.82 1.83
N VAL A 138 -3.60 -4.04 1.35
CA VAL A 138 -3.79 -5.22 2.20
C VAL A 138 -3.36 -6.50 1.50
N ILE A 139 -2.68 -7.37 2.24
CA ILE A 139 -2.31 -8.73 1.83
C ILE A 139 -3.28 -9.70 2.51
N VAL A 140 -3.94 -10.55 1.73
CA VAL A 140 -4.94 -11.49 2.22
C VAL A 140 -4.45 -12.93 2.02
N ASP A 141 -4.31 -13.66 3.13
CA ASP A 141 -4.00 -15.11 3.11
C ASP A 141 -5.19 -15.90 2.55
N ASN A 142 -4.96 -16.54 1.41
CA ASN A 142 -5.85 -17.48 0.75
C ASN A 142 -5.12 -18.81 0.45
N ILE A 143 -4.05 -19.13 1.18
CA ILE A 143 -3.36 -20.42 1.08
C ILE A 143 -4.17 -21.48 1.83
N ALA A 144 -4.61 -22.50 1.09
CA ALA A 144 -5.35 -23.64 1.65
C ALA A 144 -4.39 -24.71 2.18
N LEU A 145 -4.68 -25.21 3.38
CA LEU A 145 -4.01 -26.39 3.94
C LEU A 145 -4.84 -27.63 3.58
N GLU A 146 -4.22 -28.66 3.01
CA GLU A 146 -4.94 -29.85 2.57
C GLU A 146 -5.64 -30.56 3.73
N GLY A 147 -6.93 -30.88 3.55
CA GLY A 147 -7.74 -31.54 4.58
C GLY A 147 -8.34 -30.60 5.63
N GLU A 148 -7.96 -29.33 5.63
CA GLU A 148 -8.50 -28.32 6.54
C GLU A 148 -9.67 -27.53 5.93
N PRO A 149 -10.45 -26.80 6.76
CA PRO A 149 -11.45 -25.85 6.28
C PRO A 149 -10.86 -24.80 5.33
N ALA A 150 -11.74 -24.20 4.52
CA ALA A 150 -11.35 -23.15 3.58
C ALA A 150 -10.60 -21.99 4.30
N PRO A 151 -9.56 -21.42 3.67
CA PRO A 151 -8.78 -20.36 4.29
C PRO A 151 -9.60 -19.11 4.53
N VAL A 152 -9.10 -18.26 5.44
CA VAL A 152 -9.76 -17.02 5.87
C VAL A 152 -10.07 -16.09 4.71
N GLY A 153 -9.18 -16.00 3.72
CA GLY A 153 -9.36 -15.20 2.50
C GLY A 153 -10.26 -15.81 1.43
N ALA A 154 -10.75 -17.06 1.58
CA ALA A 154 -11.56 -17.72 0.55
C ALA A 154 -12.82 -16.93 0.16
N PRO A 155 -13.59 -16.32 1.09
CA PRO A 155 -14.72 -15.50 0.72
C PRO A 155 -14.32 -14.29 -0.14
N VAL A 156 -13.18 -13.64 0.18
CA VAL A 156 -12.64 -12.50 -0.58
C VAL A 156 -12.24 -12.94 -1.98
N ALA A 157 -11.51 -14.06 -2.08
CA ALA A 157 -11.04 -14.64 -3.32
C ALA A 157 -12.18 -15.08 -4.26
N SER A 158 -13.36 -15.37 -3.72
CA SER A 158 -14.54 -15.82 -4.45
C SER A 158 -15.41 -14.68 -5.00
N LEU A 159 -15.19 -13.43 -4.55
CA LEU A 159 -16.00 -12.29 -4.98
C LEU A 159 -15.81 -12.01 -6.47
N PRO A 160 -16.91 -11.88 -7.25
CA PRO A 160 -16.82 -11.54 -8.67
C PRO A 160 -16.33 -10.10 -8.87
N ALA A 161 -15.93 -9.75 -10.10
CA ALA A 161 -15.43 -8.42 -10.46
C ALA A 161 -16.37 -7.26 -10.09
N ASN A 162 -17.68 -7.50 -10.14
CA ASN A 162 -18.71 -6.57 -9.68
C ASN A 162 -19.62 -7.34 -8.70
N PRO A 163 -19.29 -7.36 -7.39
CA PRO A 163 -20.11 -8.07 -6.41
C PRO A 163 -21.41 -7.31 -6.15
N SER A 164 -22.49 -8.04 -5.89
CA SER A 164 -23.73 -7.45 -5.38
C SER A 164 -23.62 -7.17 -3.88
N ALA A 165 -24.45 -6.28 -3.34
CA ALA A 165 -24.52 -6.04 -1.89
C ALA A 165 -24.70 -7.36 -1.09
N ALA A 166 -25.57 -8.25 -1.56
CA ALA A 166 -25.77 -9.57 -0.94
C ALA A 166 -24.51 -10.45 -0.99
N ALA A 167 -23.74 -10.42 -2.08
CA ALA A 167 -22.48 -11.15 -2.17
C ALA A 167 -21.43 -10.58 -1.20
N CYS A 168 -21.39 -9.25 -1.04
CA CYS A 168 -20.54 -8.59 -0.06
C CYS A 168 -20.90 -8.96 1.38
N THR A 169 -22.19 -8.91 1.76
CA THR A 169 -22.66 -9.39 3.07
C THR A 169 -22.29 -10.85 3.32
N ALA A 170 -22.50 -11.72 2.31
CA ALA A 170 -22.14 -13.12 2.41
C ALA A 170 -20.62 -13.32 2.57
N ALA A 171 -19.79 -12.52 1.90
CA ALA A 171 -18.34 -12.59 2.05
C ALA A 171 -17.90 -12.20 3.47
N PHE A 172 -18.41 -11.10 4.03
CA PHE A 172 -18.13 -10.75 5.43
C PHE A 172 -18.57 -11.85 6.40
N GLY A 173 -19.77 -12.40 6.21
CA GLY A 173 -20.27 -13.52 7.02
C GLY A 173 -19.38 -14.75 6.91
N GLY A 174 -18.89 -15.06 5.70
CA GLY A 174 -17.93 -16.13 5.45
C GLY A 174 -16.61 -15.91 6.17
N VAL A 175 -16.08 -14.67 6.18
CA VAL A 175 -14.84 -14.30 6.89
C VAL A 175 -15.01 -14.36 8.41
N LEU A 176 -16.22 -14.17 8.93
CA LEU A 176 -16.49 -14.27 10.37
C LEU A 176 -16.96 -15.66 10.82
N GLN A 177 -17.25 -16.57 9.89
CA GLN A 177 -17.82 -17.87 10.21
C GLN A 177 -16.90 -18.65 11.16
N GLY A 178 -17.43 -19.03 12.32
CA GLY A 178 -16.73 -19.79 13.35
C GLY A 178 -15.63 -19.02 14.10
N ARG A 179 -15.52 -17.70 13.89
CA ARG A 179 -14.42 -16.86 14.41
C ARG A 179 -14.96 -15.73 15.26
N THR A 180 -14.27 -15.43 16.37
CA THR A 180 -14.57 -14.26 17.20
C THR A 180 -13.52 -13.20 16.92
N LEU A 181 -13.95 -12.00 16.55
CA LEU A 181 -13.05 -10.88 16.37
C LEU A 181 -12.91 -10.11 17.68
N GLU A 182 -11.79 -10.35 18.37
CA GLU A 182 -11.49 -9.67 19.63
C GLU A 182 -10.53 -8.51 19.39
N PHE A 183 -11.07 -7.28 19.34
CA PHE A 183 -10.27 -6.08 19.56
C PHE A 183 -10.24 -5.80 21.06
N SER A 184 -9.08 -5.94 21.69
CA SER A 184 -8.95 -5.59 23.10
C SER A 184 -9.17 -4.08 23.29
N ALA A 185 -9.93 -3.69 24.31
CA ALA A 185 -10.29 -2.29 24.57
C ALA A 185 -9.08 -1.37 24.88
N SER A 186 -7.91 -1.97 25.10
CA SER A 186 -6.67 -1.29 25.48
C SER A 186 -5.57 -1.40 24.42
N ASN A 187 -5.78 -2.11 23.31
CA ASN A 187 -4.78 -2.23 22.26
C ASN A 187 -5.42 -1.87 20.92
N ARG A 188 -4.99 -0.72 20.37
CA ARG A 188 -5.19 -0.38 18.96
C ARG A 188 -4.48 -1.37 18.02
N ALA A 189 -3.70 -2.31 18.57
CA ALA A 189 -3.09 -3.40 17.81
C ALA A 189 -3.99 -4.64 17.76
N ILE A 190 -4.21 -5.10 16.53
CA ILE A 190 -4.78 -6.40 16.19
C ILE A 190 -3.72 -7.45 16.56
N SER A 191 -4.11 -8.56 17.22
CA SER A 191 -3.16 -9.64 17.51
C SER A 191 -2.75 -10.36 16.22
N ASP A 192 -1.56 -10.94 16.18
CA ASP A 192 -1.06 -11.71 15.02
C ASP A 192 -2.06 -12.80 14.56
N GLU A 193 -2.77 -13.42 15.51
CA GLU A 193 -3.83 -14.40 15.23
C GLU A 193 -5.08 -13.79 14.56
N THR A 194 -5.40 -12.54 14.89
CA THR A 194 -6.57 -11.84 14.34
C THR A 194 -6.24 -11.13 13.02
N MET A 195 -4.97 -10.88 12.74
CA MET A 195 -4.51 -10.17 11.54
C MET A 195 -5.02 -10.79 10.23
N PRO A 196 -4.99 -12.11 10.01
CA PRO A 196 -5.55 -12.70 8.79
C PRO A 196 -7.04 -12.42 8.60
N VAL A 197 -7.81 -12.43 9.71
CA VAL A 197 -9.24 -12.13 9.69
C VAL A 197 -9.48 -10.66 9.40
N ALA A 198 -8.75 -9.76 10.06
CA ALA A 198 -8.82 -8.32 9.83
C ALA A 198 -8.47 -7.98 8.38
N ALA A 199 -7.41 -8.57 7.83
CA ALA A 199 -7.01 -8.40 6.43
C ALA A 199 -8.09 -8.88 5.46
N ALA A 200 -8.73 -10.03 5.71
CA ALA A 200 -9.81 -10.51 4.87
C ALA A 200 -11.08 -9.63 4.94
N ILE A 201 -11.39 -9.05 6.10
CA ILE A 201 -12.48 -8.05 6.23
C ILE A 201 -12.12 -6.79 5.45
N ALA A 202 -10.89 -6.29 5.58
CA ALA A 202 -10.43 -5.13 4.85
C ALA A 202 -10.45 -5.35 3.33
N GLY A 203 -9.99 -6.52 2.88
CA GLY A 203 -10.10 -6.93 1.48
C GLY A 203 -11.55 -6.99 1.00
N THR A 204 -12.47 -7.50 1.82
CA THR A 204 -13.91 -7.49 1.49
C THR A 204 -14.45 -6.06 1.38
N ALA A 205 -14.11 -5.20 2.33
CA ALA A 205 -14.55 -3.80 2.35
C ALA A 205 -14.06 -3.02 1.12
N LEU A 206 -12.79 -3.18 0.73
CA LEU A 206 -12.20 -2.56 -0.46
C LEU A 206 -12.82 -3.05 -1.79
N LEU A 207 -13.37 -4.27 -1.83
CA LEU A 207 -14.08 -4.79 -3.02
C LEU A 207 -15.57 -4.42 -3.07
N CYS A 208 -16.08 -3.85 -1.99
CA CYS A 208 -17.49 -3.56 -1.77
C CYS A 208 -17.72 -2.09 -1.39
N ASP A 209 -16.72 -1.22 -1.60
CA ASP A 209 -16.72 0.18 -1.19
C ASP A 209 -17.73 1.05 -1.96
N GLN A 210 -18.28 0.53 -3.06
CA GLN A 210 -19.40 1.12 -3.79
C GLN A 210 -20.74 1.07 -3.03
N TYR A 211 -20.81 0.30 -1.95
CA TYR A 211 -22.02 0.12 -1.13
C TYR A 211 -21.89 0.77 0.24
N GLN A 212 -23.01 0.91 0.92
CA GLN A 212 -23.02 1.21 2.34
C GLN A 212 -22.79 -0.04 3.16
N ILE A 213 -21.74 -0.04 3.97
CA ILE A 213 -21.33 -1.13 4.85
C ILE A 213 -21.59 -0.69 6.30
N GLU A 214 -22.53 -1.34 6.96
CA GLU A 214 -22.78 -1.17 8.39
C GLU A 214 -22.00 -2.21 9.20
N ILE A 215 -21.27 -1.73 10.20
CA ILE A 215 -20.53 -2.52 11.17
C ILE A 215 -21.36 -2.55 12.46
N GLY A 216 -22.01 -3.67 12.72
CA GLY A 216 -22.77 -3.92 13.94
C GLY A 216 -21.92 -4.63 14.98
N ALA A 217 -21.87 -4.11 16.21
CA ALA A 217 -21.22 -4.78 17.32
C ALA A 217 -22.19 -5.09 18.45
N HIS A 218 -22.08 -6.28 19.03
CA HIS A 218 -22.96 -6.76 20.09
C HIS A 218 -22.18 -7.21 21.33
N THR A 219 -22.84 -7.13 22.48
CA THR A 219 -22.35 -7.70 23.74
C THR A 219 -23.27 -8.82 24.21
N ASP A 220 -22.80 -9.58 25.19
CA ASP A 220 -23.70 -10.44 25.95
C ASP A 220 -24.50 -9.62 26.98
N ALA A 221 -25.50 -10.26 27.60
CA ALA A 221 -26.44 -9.62 28.52
C ALA A 221 -25.87 -9.33 29.92
N ARG A 222 -24.57 -9.58 30.14
CA ARG A 222 -23.95 -9.37 31.45
C ARG A 222 -23.37 -7.96 31.51
N GLY A 223 -23.63 -7.28 32.63
CA GLY A 223 -23.15 -5.92 32.86
C GLY A 223 -24.31 -4.91 32.82
N ALA A 224 -23.96 -3.64 32.93
CA ALA A 224 -24.96 -2.58 32.80
C ALA A 224 -25.22 -2.29 31.32
N GLU A 225 -26.49 -2.14 30.93
CA GLU A 225 -26.89 -1.78 29.56
C GLU A 225 -26.08 -0.61 29.00
N SER A 226 -25.91 0.47 29.77
CA SER A 226 -25.12 1.63 29.33
C SER A 226 -23.64 1.31 29.10
N PHE A 227 -23.07 0.37 29.85
CA PHE A 227 -21.70 -0.09 29.65
C PHE A 227 -21.60 -0.93 28.37
N ASN A 228 -22.55 -1.86 28.18
CA ASN A 228 -22.65 -2.71 27.00
C ASN A 228 -22.86 -1.90 25.70
N GLN A 229 -23.67 -0.85 25.77
CA GLN A 229 -23.86 0.10 24.68
C GLN A 229 -22.55 0.84 24.31
N ARG A 230 -21.82 1.36 25.31
CA ARG A 230 -20.52 2.02 25.05
C ARG A 230 -19.48 1.04 24.52
N LEU A 231 -19.41 -0.16 25.09
CA LEU A 231 -18.43 -1.18 24.70
C LEU A 231 -18.64 -1.62 23.26
N SER A 232 -19.88 -1.95 22.87
CA SER A 232 -20.19 -2.30 21.49
C SER A 232 -19.90 -1.15 20.53
N GLN A 233 -20.29 0.08 20.85
CA GLN A 233 -20.02 1.23 19.99
C GLN A 233 -18.52 1.47 19.78
N THR A 234 -17.72 1.37 20.86
CA THR A 234 -16.26 1.48 20.75
C THR A 234 -15.69 0.40 19.83
N ARG A 235 -16.15 -0.85 19.94
CA ARG A 235 -15.70 -1.94 19.06
C ARG A 235 -16.05 -1.70 17.60
N ALA A 236 -17.29 -1.29 17.30
CA ALA A 236 -17.71 -0.96 15.94
C ALA A 236 -16.87 0.18 15.36
N ASN A 237 -16.60 1.23 16.15
CA ASN A 237 -15.75 2.35 15.75
C ASN A 237 -14.31 1.89 15.47
N THR A 238 -13.71 1.06 16.33
CA THR A 238 -12.35 0.54 16.11
C THR A 238 -12.23 -0.18 14.77
N ILE A 239 -13.21 -1.01 14.42
CA ILE A 239 -13.24 -1.72 13.14
C ILE A 239 -13.37 -0.73 11.98
N ARG A 240 -14.30 0.23 12.09
CA ARG A 240 -14.48 1.27 11.07
C ARG A 240 -13.18 2.03 10.84
N ASP A 241 -12.55 2.49 11.91
CA ASP A 241 -11.34 3.30 11.84
C ASP A 241 -10.19 2.50 11.21
N TYR A 242 -10.03 1.22 11.55
CA TYR A 242 -9.11 0.33 10.87
C TYR A 242 -9.38 0.20 9.36
N LEU A 243 -10.65 0.04 8.95
CA LEU A 243 -11.01 -0.05 7.53
C LEU A 243 -10.76 1.26 6.77
N ILE A 244 -10.94 2.40 7.43
CA ILE A 244 -10.58 3.72 6.89
C ILE A 244 -9.06 3.83 6.72
N ASP A 245 -8.28 3.41 7.71
CA ASP A 245 -6.81 3.43 7.67
C ASP A 245 -6.26 2.56 6.52
N VAL A 246 -6.90 1.43 6.22
CA VAL A 246 -6.58 0.57 5.07
C VAL A 246 -7.09 1.15 3.73
N GLY A 247 -7.89 2.21 3.76
CA GLY A 247 -8.28 2.98 2.58
C GLY A 247 -9.68 2.70 2.04
N THR A 248 -10.57 2.10 2.84
CA THR A 248 -12.01 2.08 2.54
C THR A 248 -12.59 3.47 2.78
N ALA A 249 -13.46 3.95 1.87
CA ALA A 249 -14.04 5.28 1.98
C ALA A 249 -14.89 5.40 3.25
N SER A 250 -14.62 6.40 4.10
CA SER A 250 -15.37 6.64 5.33
C SER A 250 -16.87 6.84 5.10
N ALA A 251 -17.25 7.44 3.96
CA ALA A 251 -18.64 7.67 3.55
C ALA A 251 -19.42 6.37 3.26
N SER A 252 -18.71 5.28 2.95
CA SER A 252 -19.25 3.95 2.70
C SER A 252 -19.37 3.11 3.97
N LEU A 253 -18.95 3.65 5.12
CA LEU A 253 -18.90 2.92 6.39
C LEU A 253 -19.80 3.58 7.43
N SER A 254 -20.58 2.75 8.13
CA SER A 254 -21.29 3.13 9.35
C SER A 254 -20.96 2.15 10.47
N ALA A 255 -20.97 2.62 11.72
CA ALA A 255 -20.61 1.82 12.88
C ALA A 255 -21.66 1.98 13.98
N ILE A 256 -22.31 0.88 14.35
CA ILE A 256 -23.41 0.86 15.30
C ILE A 256 -23.10 -0.14 16.42
N GLY A 257 -23.04 0.37 17.65
CA GLY A 257 -23.07 -0.47 18.85
C GLY A 257 -24.51 -0.82 19.18
N TYR A 258 -24.85 -2.10 19.18
CA TYR A 258 -26.18 -2.58 19.54
C TYR A 258 -26.30 -2.97 21.02
N GLY A 259 -25.19 -2.93 21.77
CA GLY A 259 -25.12 -3.41 23.15
C GLY A 259 -25.63 -4.85 23.26
N GLU A 260 -26.42 -5.09 24.30
CA GLU A 260 -27.08 -6.38 24.55
C GLU A 260 -28.50 -6.46 23.95
N GLY A 261 -28.95 -5.39 23.26
CA GLY A 261 -30.35 -5.21 22.87
C GLY A 261 -30.83 -6.08 21.70
N GLN A 262 -29.93 -6.81 21.04
CA GLN A 262 -30.23 -7.70 19.90
C GLN A 262 -29.53 -9.06 20.07
N PRO A 263 -29.94 -9.88 21.06
CA PRO A 263 -29.35 -11.19 21.30
C PRO A 263 -29.80 -12.20 20.23
N ILE A 264 -28.86 -13.02 19.75
CA ILE A 264 -29.17 -14.14 18.84
C ILE A 264 -29.49 -15.43 19.61
N ASP A 265 -29.08 -15.50 20.87
CA ASP A 265 -29.46 -16.54 21.82
C ASP A 265 -29.81 -15.92 23.16
N THR A 266 -31.04 -16.10 23.60
CA THR A 266 -31.54 -15.58 24.89
C THR A 266 -31.23 -16.51 26.06
N SER A 267 -30.58 -17.65 25.82
CA SER A 267 -30.20 -18.60 26.87
C SER A 267 -29.11 -17.99 27.77
N GLU A 268 -29.14 -18.32 29.06
CA GLU A 268 -28.16 -17.82 30.04
C GLU A 268 -26.97 -18.79 30.20
N THR A 269 -26.37 -19.22 29.08
CA THR A 269 -25.21 -20.14 29.10
C THR A 269 -23.95 -19.46 28.59
N THR A 270 -22.78 -20.01 28.94
CA THR A 270 -21.48 -19.49 28.48
C THR A 270 -21.40 -19.46 26.95
N GLU A 271 -21.96 -20.48 26.29
CA GLU A 271 -22.02 -20.61 24.85
C GLU A 271 -22.92 -19.53 24.25
N ALA A 272 -24.10 -19.29 24.82
CA ALA A 272 -25.02 -18.23 24.40
C ALA A 272 -24.36 -16.85 24.51
N TYR A 273 -23.69 -16.58 25.63
CA TYR A 273 -22.93 -15.34 25.82
C TYR A 273 -21.80 -15.19 24.80
N ALA A 274 -21.07 -16.26 24.50
CA ALA A 274 -20.04 -16.23 23.46
C ALA A 274 -20.63 -15.89 22.08
N ARG A 275 -21.77 -16.49 21.71
CA ARG A 275 -22.47 -16.20 20.45
C ARG A 275 -22.98 -14.77 20.37
N ASN A 276 -23.45 -14.20 21.48
CA ASN A 276 -23.94 -12.82 21.51
C ASN A 276 -22.81 -11.77 21.41
N ARG A 277 -21.58 -12.09 21.84
CA ARG A 277 -20.39 -11.24 21.64
C ARG A 277 -19.89 -11.36 20.20
N ARG A 278 -20.57 -10.72 19.27
CA ARG A 278 -20.31 -10.83 17.83
C ARG A 278 -20.18 -9.47 17.15
N ILE A 279 -19.56 -9.51 15.97
CA ILE A 279 -19.58 -8.44 14.98
C ILE A 279 -20.41 -8.93 13.80
N GLU A 280 -21.22 -8.06 13.22
CA GLU A 280 -21.98 -8.30 12.00
C GLU A 280 -21.69 -7.21 10.99
N PHE A 281 -21.74 -7.58 9.71
CA PHE A 281 -21.64 -6.63 8.61
C PHE A 281 -22.92 -6.72 7.78
N SER A 282 -23.55 -5.59 7.52
CA SER A 282 -24.67 -5.48 6.59
C SER A 282 -24.25 -4.58 5.43
N VAL A 283 -24.62 -4.97 4.20
CA VAL A 283 -24.27 -4.20 3.00
C VAL A 283 -25.55 -3.84 2.26
N SER A 284 -25.69 -2.58 1.88
CA SER A 284 -26.89 -2.07 1.22
C SER A 284 -26.58 -1.11 0.08
N ASP A 285 -27.52 -1.01 -0.87
CA ASP A 285 -27.47 -0.04 -1.98
C ASP A 285 -27.79 1.40 -1.55
N ALA A 286 -27.90 1.66 -0.23
CA ALA A 286 -28.05 3.02 0.25
C ALA A 286 -26.86 3.86 -0.24
N GLU A 287 -27.13 5.10 -0.66
CA GLU A 287 -26.07 5.98 -1.14
C GLU A 287 -25.06 6.21 0.00
N PRO A 288 -23.73 6.15 -0.27
CA PRO A 288 -22.70 6.60 0.66
C PRO A 288 -23.13 7.95 1.22
N ALA A 289 -23.17 8.12 2.54
CA ALA A 289 -23.68 9.33 3.15
C ALA A 289 -22.82 10.47 2.59
N ALA A 290 -23.43 11.33 1.78
CA ALA A 290 -22.70 12.30 0.98
C ALA A 290 -21.71 13.06 1.85
N ARG A 291 -20.50 13.29 1.32
CA ARG A 291 -19.51 14.16 1.95
C ARG A 291 -20.19 15.46 2.33
N ASN A 292 -20.29 15.75 3.63
CA ASN A 292 -20.45 17.13 4.07
C ASN A 292 -19.10 17.79 3.88
N ASP A 293 -18.78 18.13 2.63
CA ASP A 293 -17.77 19.10 2.28
C ASP A 293 -18.38 20.49 2.56
N ASP A 294 -18.61 20.82 3.83
CA ASP A 294 -19.04 22.14 4.28
C ASP A 294 -18.00 22.72 5.27
N ASP A 295 -17.48 23.89 4.86
CA ASP A 295 -16.59 24.88 5.49
C ASP A 295 -15.06 24.67 5.51
#